data_AF-A0A921E053-F1
#
_entry.id   AF-A0A921E053-F1
#
_cell.length_a   1.000
_cell.length_b   1.000
_cell.length_c   1.000
_cell.angle_alpha   90.00
_cell.angle_beta   90.00
_cell.angle_gamma   90.00
#
_symmetry.space_group_name_H-M   'P 1'
#
loop_
_entity.id
_entity.type
_entity.pdbx_description
1 polymer ?
#
loop_
_entity_poly.entity_id
_entity_poly.type
_entity_poly.pdbx_seq_one_letter_code
_entity_poly.pdbx_strand_id
1 'polypeptide(L)'
;MAKTVRRLALPLMLVGSLGISGCTGFGYISQTYVSQVPQVVTIGCNEPYEIYDNRQRRRVLVVSNALREVAGCELGRGGMDRAPAETRPARFRAAMRTYLDETAREDCKITGETVFSDLQTEFAYACDAPVEPRGTVVPRLPGRRTQR
;
A
#
# COMPACT_ATOMS: atom_id res chain seq x y z
N MET A 1 -59.54 -23.69 -26.90
CA MET A 1 -58.18 -23.10 -26.78
C MET A 1 -58.25 -21.94 -25.81
N ALA A 2 -57.74 -22.11 -24.58
CA ALA A 2 -57.70 -21.07 -23.55
C ALA A 2 -56.32 -21.08 -22.89
N LYS A 3 -55.68 -19.91 -22.85
CA LYS A 3 -54.34 -19.66 -22.27
C LYS A 3 -54.50 -19.02 -20.90
N THR A 4 -53.96 -19.65 -19.86
CA THR A 4 -53.66 -19.09 -18.52
C THR A 4 -52.96 -20.22 -17.72
N VAL A 5 -51.96 -20.07 -16.85
CA VAL A 5 -51.24 -18.93 -16.24
C VAL A 5 -49.89 -19.48 -15.71
N ARG A 6 -48.81 -18.75 -16.03
CA ARG A 6 -47.67 -18.35 -15.19
C ARG A 6 -47.53 -18.99 -13.79
N ARG A 7 -46.36 -19.56 -13.51
CA ARG A 7 -45.54 -19.32 -12.29
C ARG A 7 -44.16 -19.96 -12.47
N LEU A 8 -43.22 -19.18 -13.02
CA LEU A 8 -41.79 -19.43 -12.83
C LEU A 8 -41.48 -19.06 -11.37
N ALA A 9 -41.21 -20.06 -10.54
CA ALA A 9 -40.53 -19.88 -9.27
C ALA A 9 -39.08 -20.32 -9.48
N LEU A 10 -38.22 -19.39 -9.93
CA LEU A 10 -36.78 -19.57 -9.95
C LEU A 10 -36.25 -18.94 -8.65
N PRO A 11 -35.82 -19.71 -7.64
CA PRO A 11 -35.27 -19.12 -6.44
C PRO A 11 -33.89 -18.54 -6.77
N LEU A 12 -33.82 -17.22 -6.57
CA LEU A 12 -32.65 -16.38 -6.59
C LEU A 12 -31.65 -16.84 -5.50
N MET A 13 -30.76 -17.78 -5.82
CA MET A 13 -29.59 -18.08 -4.99
C MET A 13 -28.48 -17.08 -5.32
N LEU A 14 -28.66 -15.85 -4.87
CA LEU A 14 -27.56 -14.87 -4.73
C LEU A 14 -26.92 -15.12 -3.36
N VAL A 15 -26.19 -16.23 -3.22
CA VAL A 15 -25.39 -16.48 -2.00
C VAL A 15 -24.06 -15.76 -2.18
N GLY A 16 -23.88 -14.73 -1.37
CA GLY A 16 -22.75 -13.81 -1.43
C GLY A 16 -21.41 -14.49 -1.25
N SER A 17 -20.55 -14.35 -2.26
CA SER A 17 -19.12 -14.55 -2.14
C SER A 17 -18.47 -13.29 -1.55
N LEU A 18 -18.67 -13.05 -0.25
CA LEU A 18 -17.87 -12.10 0.52
C LEU A 18 -17.11 -12.89 1.60
N GLY A 19 -15.81 -13.11 1.42
CA GLY A 19 -14.99 -13.62 2.53
C GLY A 19 -13.67 -14.35 2.26
N ILE A 20 -13.00 -14.19 1.11
CA ILE A 20 -11.71 -14.90 0.86
C ILE A 20 -10.50 -13.95 0.70
N SER A 21 -10.65 -12.63 0.85
CA SER A 21 -9.54 -11.70 0.60
C SER A 21 -8.38 -11.77 1.59
N GLY A 22 -8.58 -12.35 2.80
CA GLY A 22 -7.55 -12.40 3.85
C GLY A 22 -6.40 -13.37 3.55
N CYS A 23 -6.69 -14.61 3.14
CA CYS A 23 -5.64 -15.60 2.87
C CYS A 23 -4.96 -15.37 1.52
N THR A 24 -5.69 -14.82 0.53
CA THR A 24 -5.12 -14.51 -0.79
C THR A 24 -4.17 -13.31 -0.73
N GLY A 25 -4.46 -12.31 0.12
CA GLY A 25 -3.60 -11.12 0.27
C GLY A 25 -2.21 -11.46 0.82
N PHE A 26 -2.14 -12.26 1.88
CA PHE A 26 -0.86 -12.70 2.45
C PHE A 26 -0.02 -13.51 1.46
N GLY A 27 -0.65 -14.46 0.75
CA GLY A 27 0.02 -15.26 -0.27
C GLY A 27 0.56 -14.40 -1.41
N TYR A 28 -0.23 -13.45 -1.90
CA TYR A 28 0.18 -12.49 -2.92
C TYR A 28 1.35 -11.61 -2.47
N ILE A 29 1.27 -11.03 -1.26
CA ILE A 29 2.31 -10.16 -0.72
C ILE A 29 3.62 -10.93 -0.58
N SER A 30 3.56 -12.13 0.02
CA SER A 30 4.72 -12.99 0.21
C SER A 30 5.37 -13.31 -1.13
N GLN A 31 4.59 -13.77 -2.11
CA GLN A 31 5.12 -14.11 -3.43
C GLN A 31 5.68 -12.90 -4.19
N THR A 32 5.11 -11.71 -4.00
CA THR A 32 5.45 -10.51 -4.79
C THR A 32 6.60 -9.71 -4.17
N TYR A 33 6.74 -9.70 -2.84
CA TYR A 33 7.61 -8.78 -2.11
C TYR A 33 8.68 -9.45 -1.22
N VAL A 34 8.64 -10.77 -0.97
CA VAL A 34 9.60 -11.44 -0.07
C VAL A 34 11.07 -11.27 -0.46
N SER A 35 11.35 -11.10 -1.75
CA SER A 35 12.70 -10.91 -2.28
C SER A 35 13.14 -9.44 -2.38
N GLN A 36 12.27 -8.50 -2.01
CA GLN A 36 12.56 -7.07 -2.07
C GLN A 36 13.20 -6.62 -0.75
N VAL A 37 14.31 -5.89 -0.85
CA VAL A 37 14.91 -5.25 0.32
C VAL A 37 14.08 -4.01 0.67
N PRO A 38 13.49 -3.93 1.88
CA PRO A 38 12.68 -2.79 2.25
C PRO A 38 13.52 -1.52 2.36
N GLN A 39 12.95 -0.40 1.91
CA GLN A 39 13.46 0.94 2.16
C GLN A 39 12.59 1.61 3.22
N VAL A 40 13.16 2.50 4.04
CA VAL A 40 12.39 3.20 5.06
C VAL A 40 12.21 4.65 4.64
N VAL A 41 10.96 5.05 4.41
CA VAL A 41 10.57 6.44 4.24
C VAL A 41 10.08 6.97 5.57
N THR A 42 10.37 8.23 5.86
CA THR A 42 9.84 8.91 7.04
C THR A 42 8.94 10.05 6.58
N ILE A 43 7.70 10.07 7.05
CA ILE A 43 6.76 11.17 6.78
C ILE A 43 6.25 11.79 8.08
N GLY A 44 5.77 13.04 7.99
CA GLY A 44 5.18 13.77 9.12
C GLY A 44 6.10 13.83 10.34
N CYS A 45 5.57 13.50 11.52
CA CYS A 45 6.26 13.50 12.80
C CYS A 45 7.25 12.34 12.96
N ASN A 46 8.21 12.21 12.05
CA ASN A 46 9.23 11.15 12.08
C ASN A 46 8.66 9.71 12.08
N GLU A 47 7.49 9.49 11.48
CA GLU A 47 6.87 8.17 11.43
C GLU A 47 7.49 7.31 10.32
N PRO A 48 8.11 6.15 10.64
CA PRO A 48 8.77 5.32 9.66
C PRO A 48 7.77 4.37 8.97
N TYR A 49 7.83 4.33 7.64
CA TYR A 49 7.10 3.40 6.79
C TYR A 49 8.09 2.53 6.01
N GLU A 50 7.86 1.22 6.01
CA GLU A 50 8.64 0.26 5.24
C GLU A 50 8.05 0.16 3.82
N ILE A 51 8.92 0.29 2.83
CA ILE A 51 8.58 0.37 1.42
C ILE A 51 9.21 -0.80 0.69
N TYR A 52 8.38 -1.68 0.14
CA TYR A 52 8.80 -2.78 -0.72
C TYR A 52 8.42 -2.45 -2.15
N ASP A 53 9.41 -2.13 -2.98
CA ASP A 53 9.21 -1.70 -4.36
C ASP A 53 9.46 -2.84 -5.35
N ASN A 54 8.41 -3.30 -6.02
CA ASN A 54 8.50 -4.22 -7.13
C ASN A 54 8.42 -3.43 -8.46
N ARG A 55 9.57 -2.89 -8.86
CA ARG A 55 9.70 -2.05 -10.08
C ARG A 55 9.29 -2.74 -11.36
N GLN A 56 9.58 -4.04 -11.46
CA GLN A 56 9.21 -4.85 -12.62
C GLN A 56 7.69 -4.89 -12.83
N ARG A 57 6.92 -4.77 -11.75
CA ARG A 57 5.46 -4.71 -11.79
C ARG A 57 4.90 -3.30 -11.63
N ARG A 58 5.75 -2.29 -11.44
CA ARG A 58 5.39 -0.91 -11.02
C ARG A 58 4.40 -0.89 -9.86
N ARG A 59 4.70 -1.67 -8.83
CA ARG A 59 3.91 -1.75 -7.60
C ARG A 59 4.79 -1.55 -6.39
N VAL A 60 4.27 -0.84 -5.41
CA VAL A 60 4.94 -0.58 -4.14
C VAL A 60 4.00 -1.00 -3.02
N LEU A 61 4.47 -1.88 -2.15
CA LEU A 61 3.80 -2.16 -0.89
C LEU A 61 4.35 -1.23 0.18
N VAL A 62 3.47 -0.43 0.76
CA VAL A 62 3.75 0.40 1.92
C VAL A 62 3.26 -0.35 3.14
N VAL A 63 4.14 -0.54 4.11
CA VAL A 63 3.87 -1.22 5.37
C VAL A 63 4.15 -0.27 6.51
N SER A 64 3.16 -0.11 7.38
CA SER A 64 3.36 0.54 8.66
C SER A 64 3.67 -0.52 9.71
N ASN A 65 4.69 -0.27 10.52
CA ASN A 65 4.98 -1.07 11.70
C ASN A 65 4.32 -0.40 12.92
N ALA A 66 3.11 -0.86 13.28
CA ALA A 66 2.27 -0.28 14.33
C ALA A 66 3.00 -0.05 15.67
N LEU A 67 3.98 -0.90 16.01
CA LEU A 67 4.79 -0.75 17.23
C LEU A 67 5.75 0.45 17.18
N ARG A 68 6.20 0.87 15.99
CA ARG A 68 7.09 2.03 15.79
C ARG A 68 6.33 3.34 15.55
N GLU A 69 5.07 3.27 15.13
CA GLU A 69 4.18 4.44 15.08
C GLU A 69 4.00 5.07 16.47
N VAL A 70 3.97 4.24 17.52
CA VAL A 70 3.82 4.64 18.92
C VAL A 70 5.05 5.39 19.47
N ALA A 71 6.22 5.23 18.85
CA ALA A 71 7.46 5.85 19.30
C ALA A 71 7.83 7.15 18.55
N GLY A 72 7.25 7.40 17.36
CA GLY A 72 7.54 8.60 16.56
C GLY A 72 6.76 9.85 16.99
N CYS A 73 5.55 9.64 17.50
CA CYS A 73 4.78 10.65 18.23
C CYS A 73 4.80 10.23 19.68
N GLU A 74 5.55 10.91 20.55
CA GLU A 74 5.55 10.61 21.98
C GLU A 74 4.13 10.40 22.49
N LEU A 75 3.90 9.25 23.13
CA LEU A 75 2.79 9.01 24.05
C LEU A 75 2.85 10.08 25.15
N GLY A 76 2.33 11.28 24.89
CA GLY A 76 2.46 12.41 25.82
C GLY A 76 1.67 13.67 25.46
N ARG A 77 1.27 13.85 24.19
CA ARG A 77 0.28 14.86 23.80
C ARG A 77 -0.71 14.23 22.84
N GLY A 78 -1.86 13.82 23.36
CA GLY A 78 -2.92 13.20 22.58
C GLY A 78 -3.21 13.99 21.30
N GLY A 79 -2.77 13.47 20.16
CA GLY A 79 -3.14 13.95 18.83
C GLY A 79 -2.98 15.45 18.55
N MET A 80 -2.22 16.23 19.34
CA MET A 80 -2.27 17.70 19.22
C MET A 80 -1.45 18.27 18.05
N ASP A 81 -0.44 17.54 17.56
CA ASP A 81 0.27 17.89 16.30
C ASP A 81 -0.22 17.05 15.11
N ARG A 82 -1.18 16.14 15.34
CA ARG A 82 -1.81 15.36 14.27
C ARG A 82 -2.99 16.17 13.77
N ALA A 83 -2.94 16.64 12.52
CA ALA A 83 -4.14 17.16 11.88
C ALA A 83 -5.26 16.10 12.03
N PRO A 84 -6.38 16.39 12.72
CA PRO A 84 -7.40 15.38 13.04
C PRO A 84 -8.04 14.73 11.81
N ALA A 85 -7.82 15.30 10.62
CA ALA A 85 -8.39 14.88 9.36
C ALA A 85 -7.46 14.00 8.49
N GLU A 86 -6.18 13.80 8.84
CA GLU A 86 -5.33 12.90 8.06
C GLU A 86 -5.68 11.44 8.35
N THR A 87 -6.49 10.88 7.46
CA THR A 87 -6.85 9.47 7.50
C THR A 87 -5.61 8.59 7.28
N ARG A 88 -5.61 7.38 7.84
CA ARG A 88 -4.51 6.43 7.66
C ARG A 88 -4.20 6.14 6.18
N PRO A 89 -5.18 5.96 5.27
CA PRO A 89 -4.93 5.87 3.83
C PRO A 89 -4.21 7.09 3.25
N ALA A 90 -4.55 8.31 3.71
CA ALA A 90 -3.86 9.52 3.26
C ALA A 90 -2.36 9.50 3.63
N ARG A 91 -2.02 8.99 4.82
CA ARG A 91 -0.62 8.83 5.23
C ARG A 91 0.13 7.80 4.40
N PHE A 92 -0.48 6.65 4.10
CA PHE A 92 0.14 5.65 3.23
C PHE A 92 0.38 6.21 1.83
N ARG A 93 -0.57 7.01 1.31
CA ARG A 93 -0.41 7.70 0.03
C ARG A 93 0.70 8.77 0.09
N ALA A 94 0.82 9.50 1.20
CA ALA A 94 1.90 10.45 1.42
C ALA A 94 3.27 9.74 1.47
N ALA A 95 3.38 8.62 2.19
CA ALA A 95 4.61 7.82 2.24
C ALA A 95 5.01 7.31 0.86
N MET A 96 4.05 6.82 0.07
CA MET A 96 4.28 6.42 -1.32
C MET A 96 4.74 7.61 -2.19
N ARG A 97 4.13 8.78 -2.02
CA ARG A 97 4.52 9.98 -2.78
C ARG A 97 5.93 10.43 -2.44
N THR A 98 6.24 10.57 -1.15
CA THR A 98 7.58 10.89 -0.67
C THR A 98 8.60 9.88 -1.16
N TYR A 99 8.28 8.58 -1.16
CA TYR A 99 9.16 7.55 -1.71
C TYR A 99 9.52 7.80 -3.18
N LEU A 100 8.52 8.10 -4.02
CA LEU A 100 8.75 8.38 -5.44
C LEU A 100 9.61 9.65 -5.61
N ASP A 101 9.30 10.71 -4.89
CA ASP A 101 10.06 11.96 -4.93
C ASP A 101 11.54 11.76 -4.55
N GLU A 102 11.79 11.06 -3.45
CA GLU A 102 13.15 10.84 -2.93
C GLU A 102 13.94 9.80 -3.74
N THR A 103 13.30 9.08 -4.66
CA THR A 103 13.95 8.08 -5.53
C THR A 103 14.02 8.50 -7.00
N ALA A 104 14.02 9.81 -7.26
CA ALA A 104 14.10 10.42 -8.60
C ALA A 104 12.99 9.93 -9.55
N ARG A 105 11.78 9.81 -8.99
CA ARG A 105 10.55 9.37 -9.67
C ARG A 105 9.44 10.38 -9.43
N GLU A 106 9.80 11.66 -9.34
CA GLU A 106 8.88 12.77 -9.11
C GLU A 106 7.86 12.95 -10.24
N ASP A 107 8.14 12.46 -11.45
CA ASP A 107 7.24 12.43 -12.60
C ASP A 107 6.21 11.28 -12.53
N CYS A 108 6.50 10.24 -11.76
CA CYS A 108 5.64 9.07 -11.66
C CYS A 108 4.33 9.38 -10.93
N LYS A 109 3.22 8.83 -11.42
CA LYS A 109 1.86 9.02 -10.88
C LYS A 109 1.35 7.73 -10.25
N ILE A 110 0.66 7.85 -9.12
CA ILE A 110 -0.09 6.75 -8.51
C ILE A 110 -1.32 6.49 -9.39
N THR A 111 -1.50 5.24 -9.83
CA THR A 111 -2.57 4.83 -10.76
C THR A 111 -3.55 3.84 -10.13
N GLY A 112 -3.24 3.30 -8.97
CA GLY A 112 -4.12 2.39 -8.25
C GLY A 112 -3.71 2.19 -6.80
N GLU A 113 -4.66 1.75 -5.99
CA GLU A 113 -4.49 1.51 -4.56
C GLU A 113 -5.26 0.25 -4.17
N THR A 114 -4.60 -0.66 -3.46
CA THR A 114 -5.16 -1.90 -2.92
C THR A 114 -4.87 -1.95 -1.43
N VAL A 115 -5.89 -1.78 -0.61
CA VAL A 115 -5.77 -1.91 0.85
C VAL A 115 -5.87 -3.39 1.22
N PHE A 116 -4.79 -3.96 1.76
CA PHE A 116 -4.79 -5.34 2.25
C PHE A 116 -5.17 -5.42 3.72
N SER A 117 -4.74 -4.45 4.51
CA SER A 117 -5.10 -4.30 5.92
C SER A 117 -4.84 -2.86 6.37
N ASP A 118 -5.20 -2.54 7.61
CA ASP A 118 -4.84 -1.26 8.22
C ASP A 118 -3.32 -1.01 8.21
N LEU A 119 -2.49 -2.06 8.19
CA LEU A 119 -1.04 -1.91 8.23
C LEU A 119 -0.37 -1.98 6.86
N GLN A 120 -1.11 -2.33 5.81
CA GLN A 120 -0.53 -2.69 4.52
C GLN A 120 -1.40 -2.21 3.37
N THR A 121 -0.83 -1.34 2.53
CA THR A 121 -1.48 -0.86 1.30
C THR A 121 -0.49 -0.94 0.15
N GLU A 122 -0.93 -1.52 -0.96
CA GLU A 122 -0.17 -1.52 -2.21
C GLU A 122 -0.64 -0.39 -3.12
N PHE A 123 0.31 0.29 -3.74
CA PHE A 123 0.09 1.28 -4.76
C PHE A 123 0.64 0.80 -6.10
N ALA A 124 -0.15 0.96 -7.15
CA ALA A 124 0.34 0.89 -8.52
C ALA A 124 0.78 2.29 -8.97
N TYR A 125 1.85 2.37 -9.76
CA TYR A 125 2.31 3.63 -10.31
C TYR A 125 2.66 3.53 -11.80
N ALA A 126 2.70 4.67 -12.48
CA ALA A 126 3.15 4.79 -13.85
C ALA A 126 4.13 5.95 -13.98
N CYS A 127 5.20 5.74 -14.72
CA CYS A 127 6.18 6.74 -15.10
C CYS A 127 6.24 6.81 -16.63
N ASP A 128 6.66 7.95 -17.16
CA ASP A 128 6.84 8.14 -18.61
C ASP A 128 8.05 7.34 -19.12
N ALA A 129 9.08 7.19 -18.29
CA ALA A 129 10.21 6.31 -18.56
C ALA A 129 9.77 4.83 -18.62
N PRO A 130 10.39 3.98 -19.48
CA PRO A 130 10.16 2.53 -19.47
C PRO A 130 10.52 1.86 -18.13
N VAL A 131 10.03 0.64 -17.89
CA VAL A 131 10.44 -0.16 -16.72
C VAL A 131 11.94 -0.43 -16.77
N GLU A 132 12.64 -0.22 -15.66
CA GLU A 132 14.09 -0.39 -15.62
C GLU A 132 14.48 -1.87 -15.85
N PRO A 133 15.56 -2.14 -16.60
CA PRO A 133 16.13 -3.47 -16.72
C PRO A 133 16.49 -4.06 -15.34
N ARG A 134 16.49 -5.39 -15.25
CA ARG A 134 16.96 -6.07 -14.04
C ARG A 134 18.42 -5.72 -13.78
N GLY A 135 18.73 -5.35 -12.54
CA GLY A 135 20.10 -5.01 -12.12
C GLY A 135 20.48 -3.53 -12.27
N THR A 136 19.57 -2.66 -12.74
CA THR A 136 19.80 -1.21 -12.72
C THR A 136 20.07 -0.74 -11.29
N VAL A 137 21.19 -0.02 -11.10
CA VAL A 137 21.51 0.63 -9.83
C VAL A 137 20.64 1.86 -9.70
N VAL A 138 19.79 1.86 -8.68
CA VAL A 138 18.78 2.88 -8.48
C VAL A 138 19.11 3.68 -7.23
N PRO A 139 18.80 4.99 -7.20
CA PRO A 139 18.86 5.77 -5.98
C PRO A 139 18.06 5.06 -4.91
N ARG A 140 18.76 4.63 -3.86
CA ARG A 140 18.12 4.21 -2.62
C ARG A 140 18.01 5.43 -1.74
N LEU A 141 16.96 5.49 -0.94
CA LEU A 141 16.92 6.43 0.16
C LEU A 141 18.23 6.33 0.92
N PRO A 142 18.79 7.45 1.42
CA PRO A 142 19.88 7.39 2.37
C PRO A 142 19.32 6.66 3.60
N GLY A 143 19.44 5.33 3.58
CA GLY A 143 19.13 4.50 4.72
C GLY A 143 19.91 5.14 5.84
N ARG A 144 19.22 5.54 6.92
CA ARG A 144 19.92 6.02 8.11
C ARG A 144 20.98 4.98 8.36
N ARG A 145 22.25 5.34 8.12
CA ARG A 145 23.38 4.52 8.54
C ARG A 145 23.06 4.29 10.00
N THR A 146 22.82 3.04 10.37
CA THR A 146 22.75 2.63 11.76
C THR A 146 23.98 3.25 12.40
N GLN A 147 23.77 4.28 13.22
CA GLN A 147 24.80 4.70 14.14
C GLN A 147 24.89 3.53 15.12
N ARG A 148 25.92 2.71 14.88
CA ARG A 148 26.51 1.66 15.72
C ARG A 148 25.54 0.78 16.52
#